data_AF-A0A2C1YU06-F1
#
_entry.id   AF-A0A2C1YU06-F1
#
_cell.length_a   1.000
_cell.length_b   1.000
_cell.length_c   1.000
_cell.angle_alpha   90.00
_cell.angle_beta   90.00
_cell.angle_gamma   90.00
#
_symmetry.space_group_name_H-M   'P 1'
#
loop_
_entity.id
_entity.type
_entity.pdbx_description
1 polymer ?
#
loop_
_entity_poly.entity_id
_entity_poly.type
_entity_poly.pdbx_seq_one_letter_code
_entity_poly.pdbx_strand_id
1 'polypeptide(L)'
;MISAWEKELEELRSSAEEQGKKGIQLYSLLFTNQETVSFGETFYHRRDTASIEKHRMDQRLTIVFQDNQEVLIAGFIEGQIPQAIQTTEPMLVLLAKEYIRHDMLMKVVSDKVGNDMYNSLWQSDDLLTYIVRNVKK
;
A
#
# COMPACT_ATOMS: atom_id res chain seq x y z
N MET A 1 4.42 -9.63 -3.11
CA MET A 1 4.55 -8.35 -2.37
C MET A 1 3.31 -8.15 -1.50
N ILE A 2 3.42 -7.37 -0.44
CA ILE A 2 2.34 -7.11 0.52
C ILE A 2 2.12 -5.61 0.65
N SER A 3 0.86 -5.17 0.65
CA SER A 3 0.45 -3.85 1.12
C SER A 3 -0.56 -4.07 2.22
N ALA A 4 -0.28 -3.61 3.45
CA ALA A 4 -1.13 -3.93 4.60
C ALA A 4 -1.13 -2.81 5.65
N TRP A 5 -2.22 -2.71 6.40
CA TRP A 5 -2.37 -1.73 7.47
C TRP A 5 -2.04 -2.32 8.84
N GLU A 6 -1.67 -1.45 9.79
CA GLU A 6 -1.29 -1.83 11.17
C GLU A 6 -2.25 -2.85 11.82
N LYS A 7 -3.56 -2.72 11.60
CA LYS A 7 -4.59 -3.63 12.15
C LYS A 7 -4.48 -5.07 11.63
N GLU A 8 -4.01 -5.24 10.39
CA GLU A 8 -3.95 -6.54 9.71
C GLU A 8 -2.56 -7.19 9.80
N LEU A 9 -1.54 -6.50 10.32
CA LEU A 9 -0.16 -7.01 10.36
C LEU A 9 0.00 -8.24 11.25
N GLU A 10 -0.67 -8.28 12.40
CA GLU A 10 -0.46 -9.36 13.35
C GLU A 10 -0.92 -10.71 12.80
N GLU A 11 -2.07 -10.74 12.13
CA GLU A 11 -2.59 -11.92 11.45
C GLU A 11 -1.68 -12.41 10.31
N LEU A 12 -0.96 -11.49 9.64
CA LEU A 12 -0.08 -11.81 8.52
C LEU A 12 1.35 -12.18 8.95
N ARG A 13 1.76 -11.82 10.18
CA ARG A 13 3.15 -11.87 10.64
C ARG A 13 3.76 -13.26 10.53
N SER A 14 3.09 -14.26 11.10
CA SER A 14 3.59 -15.63 11.14
C SER A 14 3.83 -16.19 9.74
N SER A 15 2.90 -15.92 8.80
CA SER A 15 3.02 -16.36 7.42
C SER A 15 4.18 -15.66 6.70
N ALA A 16 4.31 -14.34 6.86
CA ALA A 16 5.39 -13.56 6.25
C ALA A 16 6.78 -14.04 6.73
N GLU A 17 6.93 -14.26 8.04
CA GLU A 17 8.18 -14.79 8.59
C GLU A 17 8.50 -16.20 8.10
N GLU A 18 7.48 -17.06 7.96
CA GLU A 18 7.65 -18.41 7.43
C GLU A 18 8.12 -18.39 5.98
N GLN A 19 7.49 -17.56 5.12
CA GLN A 19 7.92 -17.43 3.72
C GLN A 19 9.33 -16.86 3.61
N GLY A 20 9.69 -15.88 4.44
CA GLY A 20 11.05 -15.35 4.52
C GLY A 20 12.08 -16.42 4.88
N LYS A 21 11.77 -17.29 5.86
CA LYS A 21 12.63 -18.44 6.22
C LYS A 21 12.78 -19.46 5.09
N LYS A 22 11.79 -19.57 4.20
CA LYS A 22 11.84 -20.39 2.98
C LYS A 22 12.67 -19.76 1.85
N GLY A 23 13.25 -18.59 2.07
CA GLY A 23 14.05 -17.86 1.06
C GLY A 23 13.19 -17.12 0.03
N ILE A 24 11.88 -16.97 0.27
CA ILE A 24 11.02 -16.17 -0.59
C ILE A 24 11.30 -14.70 -0.32
N GLN A 25 11.60 -13.95 -1.37
CA GLN A 25 11.83 -12.51 -1.25
C GLN A 25 10.50 -11.78 -1.06
N LEU A 26 10.38 -11.08 0.07
CA LEU A 26 9.22 -10.27 0.40
C LEU A 26 9.56 -8.79 0.27
N TYR A 27 8.69 -8.06 -0.44
CA TYR A 27 8.66 -6.60 -0.44
C TYR A 27 7.30 -6.14 0.07
N SER A 28 7.31 -5.14 0.94
CA SER A 28 6.12 -4.74 1.69
C SER A 28 5.94 -3.23 1.76
N LEU A 29 4.70 -2.77 1.62
CA LEU A 29 4.28 -1.39 1.87
C LEU A 29 3.34 -1.40 3.08
N LEU A 30 3.81 -0.94 4.23
CA LEU A 30 3.04 -1.04 5.46
C LEU A 30 2.54 0.33 5.91
N PHE A 31 1.23 0.41 6.17
CA PHE A 31 0.59 1.59 6.75
C PHE A 31 0.66 1.52 8.27
N THR A 32 1.84 1.81 8.80
CA THR A 32 2.16 1.75 10.24
C THR A 32 3.26 2.75 10.60
N ASN A 33 3.29 3.15 11.87
CA ASN A 33 4.39 3.93 12.43
C ASN A 33 5.50 3.05 13.05
N GLN A 34 5.26 1.75 13.17
CA GLN A 34 6.17 0.82 13.83
C GLN A 34 6.94 0.02 12.80
N GLU A 35 8.28 0.11 12.85
CA GLU A 35 9.16 -0.68 12.01
C GLU A 35 9.20 -2.15 12.47
N THR A 36 9.37 -3.05 11.52
CA THR A 36 9.35 -4.49 11.74
C THR A 36 10.26 -5.20 10.73
N VAL A 37 10.84 -6.32 11.14
CA VAL A 37 11.66 -7.20 10.29
C VAL A 37 10.87 -8.37 9.69
N SER A 38 9.63 -8.57 10.12
CA SER A 38 8.80 -9.73 9.76
C SER A 38 8.35 -9.75 8.28
N PHE A 39 8.45 -8.63 7.57
CA PHE A 39 7.83 -8.42 6.26
C PHE A 39 8.82 -8.18 5.11
N GLY A 40 10.09 -8.58 5.28
CA GLY A 40 11.12 -8.40 4.26
C GLY A 40 11.49 -6.94 4.04
N GLU A 41 11.81 -6.57 2.80
CA GLU A 41 12.16 -5.19 2.45
C GLU A 41 10.91 -4.31 2.51
N THR A 42 10.87 -3.42 3.51
CA THR A 42 9.64 -2.75 3.90
C THR A 42 9.72 -1.25 3.73
N PHE A 43 8.72 -0.70 3.05
CA PHE A 43 8.43 0.73 2.90
C PHE A 43 7.28 1.10 3.83
N TYR A 44 7.34 2.26 4.47
CA TYR A 44 6.40 2.64 5.53
C TYR A 44 5.59 3.89 5.18
N HIS A 45 4.28 3.75 4.96
CA HIS A 45 3.36 4.87 4.97
C HIS A 45 2.98 5.21 6.41
N ARG A 46 3.61 6.26 6.95
CA ARG A 46 3.33 6.76 8.30
C ARG A 46 2.04 7.59 8.29
N ARG A 47 1.43 7.79 9.46
CA ARG A 47 0.09 8.42 9.58
C ARG A 47 -0.04 9.79 8.92
N ASP A 48 1.04 10.55 8.87
CA ASP A 48 1.15 11.86 8.23
C ASP A 48 1.06 11.79 6.69
N THR A 49 1.49 10.68 6.10
CA THR A 49 1.55 10.47 4.64
C THR A 49 0.48 9.52 4.10
N ALA A 50 -0.18 8.74 4.97
CA ALA A 50 -1.22 7.76 4.62
C ALA A 50 -2.65 8.35 4.50
N SER A 51 -2.80 9.65 4.72
CA SER A 51 -4.11 10.29 4.87
C SER A 51 -4.88 10.33 3.55
N ILE A 52 -4.19 10.46 2.42
CA ILE A 52 -4.81 10.55 1.09
C ILE A 52 -5.39 9.18 0.70
N GLU A 53 -4.62 8.12 0.88
CA GLU A 53 -4.97 6.74 0.57
C GLU A 53 -6.16 6.29 1.41
N LYS A 54 -6.17 6.64 2.70
CA LYS A 54 -7.32 6.37 3.58
C LYS A 54 -8.59 7.10 3.13
N HIS A 55 -8.48 8.38 2.78
CA HIS A 55 -9.65 9.18 2.40
C HIS A 55 -10.20 8.82 1.01
N ARG A 56 -9.35 8.35 0.09
CA ARG A 56 -9.78 8.01 -1.29
C ARG A 56 -10.83 6.91 -1.34
N MET A 57 -10.78 5.95 -0.41
CA MET A 57 -11.63 4.76 -0.48
C MET A 57 -12.49 4.50 0.76
N ASP A 58 -12.34 5.32 1.81
CA ASP A 58 -12.97 5.15 3.14
C ASP A 58 -12.83 3.73 3.70
N GLN A 59 -11.78 3.02 3.28
CA GLN A 59 -11.51 1.63 3.63
C GLN A 59 -10.00 1.40 3.65
N ARG A 60 -9.58 0.44 4.46
CA ARG A 60 -8.20 -0.06 4.43
C ARG A 60 -8.11 -1.15 3.39
N LEU A 61 -7.34 -0.94 2.33
CA LEU A 61 -7.01 -1.99 1.38
C LEU A 61 -5.74 -2.72 1.81
N THR A 62 -5.86 -4.03 1.99
CA THR A 62 -4.74 -4.95 2.14
C THR A 62 -4.63 -5.79 0.87
N ILE A 63 -3.48 -5.75 0.21
CA ILE A 63 -3.25 -6.43 -1.06
C ILE A 63 -2.03 -7.34 -0.92
N VAL A 64 -2.18 -8.61 -1.31
CA VAL A 64 -1.09 -9.59 -1.32
C VAL A 64 -1.07 -10.24 -2.69
N PHE A 65 0.09 -10.25 -3.35
CA PHE A 65 0.24 -10.98 -4.62
C PHE A 65 1.49 -11.83 -4.66
N GLN A 66 1.37 -12.96 -5.34
CA GLN A 66 2.44 -13.88 -5.69
C GLN A 66 2.89 -13.58 -7.13
N ASP A 67 3.95 -12.79 -7.25
CA ASP A 67 4.56 -12.37 -8.51
C ASP A 67 3.58 -11.86 -9.57
N ASN A 68 3.26 -12.69 -10.57
CA ASN A 68 2.33 -12.42 -11.68
C ASN A 68 1.21 -13.47 -11.75
N GLN A 69 1.03 -14.27 -10.71
CA GLN A 69 0.15 -15.45 -10.75
C GLN A 69 -1.20 -15.19 -10.11
N GLU A 70 -1.20 -14.56 -8.94
CA GLU A 70 -2.40 -14.43 -8.12
C GLU A 70 -2.32 -13.17 -7.27
N VAL A 71 -3.49 -12.56 -7.04
CA VAL A 71 -3.66 -11.46 -6.10
C VAL A 71 -4.87 -11.69 -5.20
N LEU A 72 -4.70 -11.35 -3.93
CA LEU A 72 -5.76 -11.16 -2.94
C LEU A 72 -5.85 -9.65 -2.66
N ILE A 73 -7.04 -9.08 -2.83
CA ILE A 73 -7.37 -7.69 -2.49
C ILE A 73 -8.46 -7.75 -1.43
N ALA A 74 -8.16 -7.33 -0.21
CA ALA A 74 -9.10 -7.28 0.90
C ALA A 74 -9.38 -5.84 1.32
N GLY A 75 -10.66 -5.48 1.44
CA GLY A 75 -11.13 -4.19 1.90
C GLY A 75 -11.76 -4.29 3.29
N PHE A 76 -11.33 -3.40 4.19
CA PHE A 76 -11.81 -3.35 5.56
C PHE A 76 -12.41 -1.98 5.87
N ILE A 77 -13.71 -1.96 6.16
CA ILE A 77 -14.47 -0.79 6.61
C ILE A 77 -14.87 -1.01 8.07
N GLU A 78 -14.72 0.01 8.91
CA GLU A 78 -15.03 -0.11 10.34
C GLU A 78 -16.52 -0.43 10.54
N GLY A 79 -16.82 -1.43 11.39
CA GLY A 79 -18.19 -1.85 11.66
C GLY A 79 -18.86 -2.68 10.54
N GLN A 80 -18.16 -3.00 9.46
CA GLN A 80 -18.66 -3.85 8.38
C GLN A 80 -17.89 -5.17 8.30
N ILE A 81 -18.51 -6.18 7.70
CA ILE A 81 -17.84 -7.45 7.39
C ILE A 81 -16.81 -7.18 6.29
N PRO A 82 -15.53 -7.55 6.46
CA PRO A 82 -14.51 -7.37 5.43
C PRO A 82 -14.88 -8.11 4.14
N GLN A 83 -14.53 -7.52 3.00
CA GLN A 83 -14.71 -8.13 1.68
C GLN A 83 -13.36 -8.40 1.05
N ALA A 84 -13.25 -9.48 0.28
CA ALA A 84 -12.02 -9.80 -0.43
C ALA A 84 -12.30 -10.37 -1.82
N ILE A 85 -11.39 -10.08 -2.75
CA ILE A 85 -11.32 -10.67 -4.07
C ILE A 85 -9.98 -11.41 -4.16
N GLN A 86 -10.05 -12.72 -4.41
CA GLN A 86 -8.89 -13.53 -4.79
C GLN A 86 -9.04 -13.89 -6.26
N THR A 87 -8.01 -13.62 -7.05
CA THR A 87 -8.09 -13.82 -8.49
C THR A 87 -6.73 -14.11 -9.11
N THR A 88 -6.75 -14.92 -10.16
CA THR A 88 -5.63 -15.17 -11.08
C THR A 88 -5.83 -14.49 -12.42
N GLU A 89 -6.88 -13.66 -12.56
CA GLU A 89 -7.14 -12.92 -13.79
C GLU A 89 -5.97 -11.95 -14.07
N PRO A 90 -5.27 -12.11 -15.21
CA PRO A 90 -4.01 -11.41 -15.46
C PRO A 90 -4.10 -9.88 -15.41
N MET A 91 -5.21 -9.27 -15.87
CA MET A 91 -5.35 -7.82 -15.85
C MET A 91 -5.50 -7.29 -14.42
N LEU A 92 -6.30 -7.94 -13.57
CA LEU A 92 -6.44 -7.57 -12.16
C LEU A 92 -5.14 -7.78 -11.37
N VAL A 93 -4.42 -8.87 -11.63
CA VAL A 93 -3.09 -9.10 -11.05
C VAL A 93 -2.14 -7.96 -11.43
N LEU A 94 -2.11 -7.58 -12.71
CA LEU A 94 -1.27 -6.48 -13.19
C LEU A 94 -1.66 -5.14 -12.55
N LEU A 95 -2.95 -4.80 -12.53
CA LEU A 95 -3.43 -3.54 -11.97
C LEU A 95 -3.10 -3.39 -10.48
N ALA A 96 -3.34 -4.43 -9.69
CA ALA A 96 -3.03 -4.42 -8.26
C ALA A 96 -1.51 -4.32 -8.00
N LYS A 97 -0.71 -4.98 -8.85
CA LYS A 97 0.74 -4.92 -8.80
C LYS A 97 1.27 -3.51 -9.08
N GLU A 98 0.77 -2.88 -10.15
CA GLU A 98 1.19 -1.53 -10.52
C GLU A 98 0.71 -0.48 -9.51
N TYR A 99 -0.46 -0.67 -8.90
CA TYR A 99 -0.93 0.16 -7.79
C TYR A 99 0.09 0.21 -6.63
N ILE A 100 0.50 -0.95 -6.10
CA ILE A 100 1.47 -0.98 -4.98
C ILE A 100 2.84 -0.47 -5.40
N ARG A 101 3.30 -0.82 -6.61
CA ARG A 101 4.60 -0.36 -7.12
C ARG A 101 4.66 1.16 -7.27
N HIS A 102 3.58 1.74 -7.78
CA HIS A 102 3.45 3.18 -7.88
C HIS A 102 3.56 3.82 -6.49
N ASP A 103 2.80 3.33 -5.50
CA ASP A 103 2.86 3.89 -4.14
C ASP A 103 4.25 3.75 -3.50
N MET A 104 4.91 2.58 -3.66
CA MET A 104 6.30 2.39 -3.22
C MET A 104 7.27 3.36 -3.92
N LEU A 105 7.14 3.53 -5.23
CA LEU A 105 7.97 4.46 -6.00
C LEU A 105 7.78 5.89 -5.49
N MET A 106 6.52 6.33 -5.33
CA MET A 106 6.21 7.65 -4.83
C MET A 106 6.73 7.86 -3.41
N LYS A 107 6.69 6.83 -2.57
CA LYS A 107 7.28 6.88 -1.23
C LYS A 107 8.80 7.06 -1.29
N VAL A 108 9.51 6.29 -2.12
CA VAL A 108 10.95 6.42 -2.30
C VAL A 108 11.32 7.80 -2.86
N VAL A 109 10.52 8.34 -3.79
CA VAL A 109 10.70 9.70 -4.30
C VAL A 109 10.53 10.71 -3.18
N SER A 110 9.43 10.65 -2.42
CA SER A 110 9.13 11.54 -1.29
C SER A 110 10.25 11.56 -0.26
N ASP A 111 10.82 10.39 0.07
CA ASP A 111 11.93 10.28 1.02
C ASP A 111 13.22 10.92 0.52
N LYS A 112 13.48 10.86 -0.79
CA LYS A 112 14.67 11.45 -1.41
C LYS A 112 14.56 12.96 -1.57
N VAL A 113 13.36 13.46 -1.92
CA VAL A 113 13.12 14.88 -2.22
C VAL A 113 12.71 15.69 -0.98
N GLY A 114 12.26 15.01 0.07
CA GLY A 114 11.70 15.62 1.27
C GLY A 114 10.21 15.94 1.11
N ASN A 115 9.45 15.72 2.19
CA ASN A 115 7.99 15.91 2.20
C ASN A 115 7.56 17.35 1.85
N ASP A 116 8.34 18.36 2.22
CA ASP A 116 8.01 19.76 1.93
C ASP A 116 8.04 20.06 0.43
N MET A 117 9.12 19.63 -0.24
CA MET A 117 9.22 19.78 -1.70
C MET A 117 8.14 18.94 -2.39
N TYR A 118 7.96 17.68 -1.97
CA TYR A 118 6.92 16.81 -2.51
C TYR A 118 5.51 17.43 -2.41
N ASN A 119 5.15 17.96 -1.23
CA ASN A 119 3.86 18.60 -1.02
C ASN A 119 3.70 19.88 -1.85
N SER A 120 4.76 20.67 -1.99
CA SER A 120 4.73 21.89 -2.81
C SER A 120 4.46 21.60 -4.29
N LEU A 121 4.94 20.47 -4.83
CA LEU A 121 4.81 20.12 -6.25
C LEU A 121 3.35 19.97 -6.68
N TRP A 122 2.53 19.26 -5.89
CA TRP A 122 1.14 19.01 -6.29
C TRP A 122 0.16 20.02 -5.73
N GLN A 123 0.44 20.67 -4.59
CA GLN A 123 -0.47 21.68 -4.00
C GLN A 123 -0.48 23.00 -4.78
N SER A 124 0.61 23.32 -5.47
CA SER A 124 0.76 24.53 -6.29
C SER A 124 0.22 24.38 -7.72
N ASP A 125 -0.14 23.16 -8.13
CA ASP A 125 -0.64 22.84 -9.46
C ASP A 125 -2.07 22.26 -9.37
N ASP A 126 -3.03 22.93 -10.02
CA ASP A 126 -4.45 22.55 -9.93
C ASP A 126 -4.77 21.23 -10.65
N LEU A 127 -4.03 20.89 -11.71
CA LEU A 127 -4.18 19.61 -12.40
C LEU A 127 -3.70 18.48 -11.49
N LEU A 128 -2.53 18.63 -10.87
CA LEU A 128 -2.00 17.64 -9.94
C LEU A 128 -2.87 17.53 -8.68
N THR A 129 -3.37 18.65 -8.16
CA THR A 129 -4.34 18.63 -7.05
C THR A 129 -5.60 17.83 -7.43
N TYR A 130 -6.14 18.03 -8.63
CA TYR A 130 -7.29 17.26 -9.10
C TYR A 130 -6.96 15.77 -9.24
N ILE A 131 -5.82 15.41 -9.83
CA ILE A 131 -5.39 14.01 -9.97
C ILE A 131 -5.22 13.35 -8.59
N VAL A 132 -4.64 14.06 -7.62
CA VAL A 132 -4.33 13.50 -6.30
C VAL A 132 -5.55 13.43 -5.38
N ARG A 133 -6.38 14.47 -5.34
CA ARG A 133 -7.51 14.56 -4.40
C ARG A 133 -8.86 14.22 -5.03
N ASN A 134 -8.96 14.20 -6.35
CA ASN A 134 -10.23 14.14 -7.08
C ASN A 134 -11.19 15.28 -6.68
N VAL A 135 -10.64 16.45 -6.34
CA VAL A 135 -11.39 17.68 -6.02
C VAL A 135 -10.91 18.77 -6.98
N LYS A 136 -11.84 19.42 -7.70
CA LYS A 136 -11.55 20.67 -8.42
C LYS A 136 -11.70 21.84 -7.44
N LYS A 137 -10.72 22.75 -7.42
CA LYS A 137 -10.86 24.04 -6.73
C LYS A 137 -11.92 24.90 -7.42
#